data_AF-A0AA42CUY8-F1
#
_entry.id   AF-A0AA42CUY8-F1
#
_cell.length_a   1.000
_cell.length_b   1.000
_cell.length_c   1.000
_cell.angle_alpha   90.00
_cell.angle_beta   90.00
_cell.angle_gamma   90.00
#
_symmetry.space_group_name_H-M   'P 1'
#
loop_
_entity.id
_entity.type
_entity.pdbx_description
1 polymer ?
#
loop_
_entity_poly.entity_id
_entity_poly.type
_entity_poly.pdbx_seq_one_letter_code
_entity_poly.pdbx_strand_id
1 'polypeptide(L)'
;MRTLFKTALLLAALMTIWLALLGGGGRALTSGAVIFMIWGVSPYAVLWSLDRWLMKGAAPRVMLALGLLISLPGIYAYLDIIFFHPHNDGGFTFLITPFIQWIMVVAGGGGVYWLQYRRRMS
;
A
#
# COMPACT_ATOMS: atom_id res chain seq x y z
N MET A 1 8.03 15.69 -9.17
CA MET A 1 8.17 14.64 -8.12
C MET A 1 6.84 14.22 -7.48
N ARG A 2 5.92 15.12 -7.12
CA ARG A 2 4.58 14.71 -6.61
C ARG A 2 3.81 13.81 -7.59
N THR A 3 3.89 14.11 -8.88
CA THR A 3 3.32 13.27 -9.94
C THR A 3 3.89 11.85 -9.92
N LEU A 4 5.21 11.71 -9.80
CA LEU A 4 5.89 10.40 -9.73
C LEU A 4 5.44 9.57 -8.51
N PHE A 5 5.32 10.19 -7.33
CA PHE A 5 4.80 9.52 -6.14
C PHE A 5 3.37 9.00 -6.33
N LYS A 6 2.50 9.84 -6.88
CA LYS A 6 1.11 9.47 -7.20
C LYS A 6 1.06 8.33 -8.22
N THR A 7 1.85 8.43 -9.29
CA THR A 7 1.97 7.36 -10.29
C THR A 7 2.44 6.05 -9.64
N ALA A 8 3.44 6.08 -8.75
CA ALA A 8 3.91 4.89 -8.05
C ALA A 8 2.82 4.24 -7.17
N LEU A 9 2.06 5.04 -6.41
CA LEU A 9 0.94 4.53 -5.61
C LEU A 9 -0.19 3.96 -6.47
N LEU A 10 -0.51 4.61 -7.59
CA LEU A 10 -1.52 4.13 -8.53
C LEU A 10 -1.09 2.78 -9.13
N LEU A 11 0.16 2.68 -9.57
CA LEU A 11 0.71 1.42 -10.09
C LEU A 11 0.70 0.32 -9.03
N ALA A 12 1.06 0.63 -7.78
CA ALA A 12 1.00 -0.33 -6.68
C ALA A 12 -0.44 -0.83 -6.41
N ALA A 13 -1.42 0.07 -6.43
CA ALA A 13 -2.82 -0.28 -6.28
C ALA A 13 -3.32 -1.17 -7.43
N LEU A 14 -3.03 -0.79 -8.68
CA LEU A 14 -3.40 -1.58 -9.86
C LEU A 14 -2.73 -2.96 -9.85
N MET A 15 -1.44 -3.02 -9.49
CA MET A 15 -0.71 -4.28 -9.36
C MET A 15 -1.33 -5.16 -8.26
N THR A 16 -1.71 -4.58 -7.12
CA THR A 16 -2.37 -5.32 -6.02
C THR A 16 -3.71 -5.90 -6.48
N ILE A 17 -4.52 -5.13 -7.22
CA ILE A 17 -5.79 -5.60 -7.80
C ILE A 17 -5.53 -6.75 -8.78
N TRP A 18 -4.57 -6.57 -9.69
CA TRP A 18 -4.24 -7.57 -10.70
C TRP A 18 -3.76 -8.88 -10.08
N LEU A 19 -2.87 -8.81 -9.07
CA LEU A 19 -2.39 -9.99 -8.33
C LEU A 19 -3.52 -10.67 -7.55
N ALA A 20 -4.43 -9.92 -6.94
CA ALA A 20 -5.60 -10.48 -6.27
C ALA A 20 -6.53 -11.21 -7.25
N LEU A 21 -6.73 -10.67 -8.47
CA LEU A 21 -7.51 -11.31 -9.52
C LEU A 21 -6.87 -12.60 -10.03
N LEU A 22 -5.54 -12.61 -10.19
CA LEU A 22 -4.80 -13.80 -10.59
C LEU A 22 -4.83 -14.90 -9.54
N GLY A 23 -4.61 -14.54 -8.26
CA GLY A 23 -4.63 -15.50 -7.15
C GLY A 23 -6.02 -16.13 -6.90
N GLY A 24 -7.10 -15.48 -7.34
CA GLY A 24 -8.49 -15.95 -7.17
C GLY A 24 -8.96 -17.02 -8.16
N GLY A 25 -8.12 -17.50 -9.08
CA GLY A 25 -8.42 -18.68 -9.91
C GLY A 25 -9.64 -18.56 -10.83
N GLY A 26 -9.95 -17.37 -11.35
CA GLY A 26 -10.98 -17.13 -12.39
C GLY A 26 -12.44 -17.34 -11.95
N ARG A 27 -12.69 -17.94 -10.78
CA ARG A 27 -14.02 -18.18 -10.20
C ARG A 27 -14.14 -17.50 -8.84
N ALA A 28 -14.18 -16.17 -8.80
CA ALA A 28 -14.86 -15.40 -7.74
C ALA A 28 -14.49 -13.91 -7.80
N LEU A 29 -15.31 -13.11 -8.48
CA LEU A 29 -15.73 -11.82 -7.90
C LEU A 29 -16.78 -12.12 -6.81
N THR A 30 -16.42 -12.93 -5.81
CA THR A 30 -17.25 -13.07 -4.62
C THR A 30 -17.13 -11.79 -3.80
N SER A 31 -18.14 -11.51 -2.98
CA SER A 31 -18.11 -10.39 -2.03
C SER A 31 -16.81 -10.35 -1.21
N GLY A 32 -16.27 -11.51 -0.84
CA GLY A 32 -14.98 -11.63 -0.15
C GLY A 32 -13.79 -11.09 -0.95
N ALA A 33 -13.66 -11.45 -2.23
CA ALA A 33 -12.56 -10.99 -3.08
C ALA A 33 -12.57 -9.46 -3.27
N VAL A 34 -13.77 -8.87 -3.41
CA VAL A 34 -13.92 -7.41 -3.51
C VAL A 34 -13.51 -6.72 -2.21
N ILE A 35 -13.91 -7.26 -1.05
CA ILE A 35 -13.49 -6.73 0.25
C ILE A 35 -11.97 -6.80 0.40
N PHE A 36 -11.34 -7.90 -0.03
CA PHE A 36 -9.88 -8.03 -0.03
C PHE A 36 -9.17 -7.05 -0.95
N MET A 37 -9.71 -6.78 -2.14
CA MET A 37 -9.15 -5.76 -3.03
C MET A 37 -9.25 -4.38 -2.41
N ILE A 38 -10.39 -4.02 -1.83
CA ILE A 38 -10.56 -2.74 -1.12
C ILE A 38 -9.57 -2.65 0.04
N TRP A 39 -9.43 -3.72 0.84
CA TRP A 39 -8.49 -3.81 1.94
C TRP A 39 -7.04 -3.62 1.47
N GLY A 40 -6.62 -4.36 0.44
CA GLY A 40 -5.28 -4.28 -0.13
C GLY A 40 -4.93 -2.94 -0.78
N VAL A 41 -5.91 -2.24 -1.35
CA VAL A 41 -5.70 -0.94 -2.00
C VAL A 41 -5.74 0.22 -1.00
N SER A 42 -6.45 0.06 0.12
CA SER A 42 -6.69 1.12 1.09
C SER A 42 -5.43 1.81 1.65
N PRO A 43 -4.28 1.14 1.92
CA PRO A 43 -3.07 1.81 2.39
C PRO A 43 -2.55 2.85 1.38
N TYR A 44 -2.62 2.54 0.08
CA TYR A 44 -2.15 3.46 -0.97
C TYR A 44 -3.09 4.65 -1.15
N ALA A 45 -4.40 4.42 -1.05
CA ALA A 45 -5.39 5.49 -1.08
C ALA A 45 -5.19 6.48 0.08
N VAL A 46 -4.89 5.96 1.28
CA VAL A 46 -4.59 6.79 2.45
C VAL A 46 -3.29 7.56 2.26
N LEU A 47 -2.19 6.93 1.83
CA LEU A 47 -0.94 7.64 1.51
C LEU A 47 -1.13 8.75 0.48
N TRP A 48 -1.94 8.49 -0.56
CA TRP A 48 -2.29 9.50 -1.55
C TRP A 48 -3.01 10.69 -0.93
N SER A 49 -3.93 10.43 0.00
CA SER A 49 -4.65 11.49 0.72
C SER A 49 -3.71 12.26 1.67
N LEU A 50 -2.80 11.60 2.39
CA LEU A 50 -1.89 12.25 3.34
C LEU A 50 -1.02 13.33 2.69
N ASP A 51 -0.56 13.13 1.44
CA ASP A 51 0.16 14.16 0.66
C ASP A 51 -0.67 15.44 0.45
N ARG A 52 -1.98 15.29 0.26
CA ARG A 52 -2.91 16.40 -0.01
C ARG A 52 -3.27 17.17 1.26
N TRP A 53 -3.49 16.47 2.38
CA TRP A 53 -4.10 17.05 3.58
C TRP A 53 -3.07 17.46 4.63
N LEU A 54 -2.12 16.59 4.96
CA LEU A 54 -1.31 16.73 6.17
C LEU A 54 0.17 17.01 5.89
N MET A 55 0.66 16.62 4.71
CA MET A 55 2.08 16.65 4.40
C MET A 55 2.48 17.72 3.39
N LYS A 56 1.70 18.80 3.29
CA LYS A 56 2.08 20.02 2.58
C LYS A 56 3.32 20.64 3.26
N GLY A 57 4.50 20.17 2.86
CA GLY A 57 5.79 20.54 3.46
C GLY A 57 6.80 19.40 3.53
N ALA A 58 6.37 18.14 3.45
CA ALA A 58 7.30 17.01 3.28
C ALA A 58 8.08 17.18 1.97
N ALA A 59 9.37 16.86 2.01
CA ALA A 59 10.15 16.71 0.80
C ALA A 59 9.51 15.59 -0.05
N PRO A 60 9.19 15.84 -1.34
CA PRO A 60 8.58 14.84 -2.22
C PRO A 60 9.34 13.51 -2.28
N ARG A 61 10.66 13.52 -2.04
CA ARG A 61 11.51 12.32 -1.95
C ARG A 61 11.15 11.44 -0.76
N VAL A 62 10.79 12.02 0.39
CA VAL A 62 10.38 11.27 1.59
C VAL A 62 9.05 10.57 1.35
N MET A 63 8.10 11.24 0.69
CA MET A 63 6.82 10.63 0.29
C MET A 63 7.02 9.48 -0.69
N LEU A 64 7.87 9.69 -1.70
CA LEU A 64 8.21 8.63 -2.64
C LEU A 64 8.86 7.43 -1.95
N ALA A 65 9.85 7.67 -1.08
CA ALA A 65 10.52 6.61 -0.33
C ALA A 65 9.53 5.83 0.55
N LEU A 66 8.64 6.52 1.27
CA LEU A 66 7.61 5.88 2.09
C LEU A 66 6.64 5.05 1.25
N GLY A 67 6.18 5.58 0.11
CA GLY A 67 5.32 4.86 -0.82
C GLY A 67 5.99 3.58 -1.34
N LEU A 68 7.25 3.66 -1.76
CA LEU A 68 8.01 2.49 -2.24
C LEU A 68 8.25 1.47 -1.13
N LEU A 69 8.61 1.92 0.07
CA LEU A 69 8.85 1.06 1.23
C LEU A 69 7.60 0.26 1.62
N ILE A 70 6.41 0.84 1.45
CA ILE A 70 5.14 0.19 1.76
C ILE A 70 4.67 -0.72 0.61
N SER A 71 4.89 -0.29 -0.63
CA SER A 71 4.36 -0.99 -1.81
C SER A 71 5.20 -2.20 -2.20
N LEU A 72 6.53 -2.08 -2.22
CA LEU A 72 7.42 -3.12 -2.74
C LEU A 72 7.36 -4.43 -1.93
N PRO A 73 7.41 -4.42 -0.59
CA PRO A 73 7.29 -5.65 0.19
C PRO A 73 5.94 -6.34 0.01
N GLY A 74 4.85 -5.56 -0.11
CA GLY A 74 3.53 -6.14 -0.34
C GLY A 74 3.39 -6.79 -1.72
N ILE A 75 3.88 -6.12 -2.77
CA ILE A 75 3.95 -6.69 -4.12
C ILE A 75 4.79 -7.97 -4.12
N TYR A 76 5.96 -7.95 -3.47
CA TYR A 76 6.82 -9.11 -3.36
C TYR A 76 6.13 -10.29 -2.65
N ALA A 77 5.45 -10.04 -1.52
CA ALA A 77 4.73 -11.07 -0.79
C ALA A 77 3.61 -11.72 -1.64
N TYR A 78 2.91 -10.93 -2.46
CA TYR A 78 1.91 -11.48 -3.38
C TYR A 78 2.55 -12.30 -4.50
N LEU A 79 3.66 -11.84 -5.08
CA LEU A 79 4.39 -12.58 -6.12
C LEU A 79 4.93 -13.91 -5.57
N ASP A 80 5.49 -13.90 -4.37
CA ASP A 80 6.02 -15.09 -3.71
C ASP A 80 4.95 -16.18 -3.59
N ILE A 81 3.75 -15.81 -3.14
CA ILE A 81 2.67 -16.79 -2.94
C ILE A 81 2.08 -17.27 -4.26
N ILE A 82 1.90 -16.37 -5.22
CA ILE A 82 1.28 -16.74 -6.50
C ILE A 82 2.21 -17.64 -7.32
N PHE A 83 3.52 -17.37 -7.31
CA PHE A 83 4.47 -18.02 -8.22
C PHE A 83 5.39 -19.05 -7.56
N PHE A 84 5.77 -18.86 -6.29
CA PHE A 84 6.77 -19.69 -5.62
C PHE A 84 6.17 -20.60 -4.55
N HIS A 85 5.08 -20.17 -3.89
CA HIS A 85 4.39 -20.93 -2.83
C HIS A 85 2.87 -21.07 -3.06
N PRO A 86 2.41 -21.58 -4.21
CA PRO A 86 0.98 -21.64 -4.56
C PRO A 86 0.13 -22.57 -3.70
N HIS A 87 0.76 -23.44 -2.89
CA HIS A 87 0.09 -24.37 -1.98
C HIS A 87 0.01 -23.87 -0.53
N ASN A 88 0.66 -22.74 -0.20
CA ASN A 88 0.47 -22.10 1.09
C ASN A 88 -0.89 -21.42 1.14
N ASP A 89 -1.48 -21.27 2.33
CA ASP A 89 -2.75 -20.59 2.59
C ASP A 89 -2.71 -19.12 2.14
N GLY A 90 -2.82 -18.88 0.83
CA GLY A 90 -2.68 -17.56 0.24
C GLY A 90 -3.65 -16.55 0.84
N GLY A 91 -4.84 -17.02 1.25
CA GLY A 91 -5.85 -16.22 1.95
C GLY A 91 -5.33 -15.51 3.20
N PHE A 92 -4.44 -16.15 3.97
CA PHE A 92 -3.88 -15.54 5.18
C PHE A 92 -2.92 -14.39 4.85
N THR A 93 -2.14 -14.52 3.77
CA THR A 93 -1.24 -13.45 3.36
C THR A 93 -1.98 -12.28 2.71
N PHE A 94 -3.11 -12.53 2.04
CA PHE A 94 -4.01 -11.46 1.59
C PHE A 94 -4.63 -10.67 2.75
N LEU A 95 -4.66 -11.23 3.97
CA LEU A 95 -5.05 -10.52 5.20
C LEU A 95 -3.85 -9.78 5.84
N ILE A 96 -2.74 -10.49 6.03
CA ILE A 96 -1.57 -9.98 6.75
C ILE A 96 -0.86 -8.87 5.97
N THR A 97 -0.69 -9.03 4.66
CA THR A 97 0.11 -8.09 3.88
C THR A 97 -0.47 -6.68 3.95
N PRO A 98 -1.76 -6.43 3.68
CA PRO A 98 -2.32 -5.09 3.83
C PRO A 98 -2.34 -4.61 5.28
N PHE A 99 -2.47 -5.51 6.25
CA PHE A 99 -2.40 -5.15 7.67
C PHE A 99 -1.02 -4.60 8.06
N ILE A 100 0.07 -5.26 7.65
CA ILE A 100 1.43 -4.77 7.85
C ILE A 100 1.64 -3.44 7.11
N GLN A 101 1.15 -3.33 5.87
CA GLN A 101 1.21 -2.07 5.12
C GLN A 101 0.50 -0.93 5.86
N TRP A 102 -0.65 -1.19 6.49
CA TRP A 102 -1.34 -0.21 7.33
C TRP A 102 -0.52 0.22 8.54
N ILE A 103 0.12 -0.72 9.25
CA ILE A 103 1.04 -0.38 10.35
C ILE A 103 2.13 0.55 9.84
N MET A 104 2.71 0.28 8.67
CA MET A 104 3.73 1.14 8.07
C MET A 104 3.19 2.50 7.64
N VAL A 105 1.97 2.58 7.10
CA VAL A 105 1.30 3.85 6.77
C VAL A 105 1.11 4.68 8.04
N VAL A 106 0.62 4.09 9.13
CA VAL A 106 0.39 4.81 10.39
C VAL A 106 1.71 5.25 11.00
N ALA A 107 2.71 4.36 11.10
CA ALA A 107 4.00 4.67 11.71
C ALA A 107 4.80 5.69 10.88
N GLY A 108 4.98 5.42 9.59
CA GLY A 108 5.73 6.30 8.70
C GLY A 108 4.98 7.60 8.41
N GLY A 109 3.67 7.52 8.18
CA GLY A 109 2.80 8.67 7.97
C GLY A 109 2.74 9.57 9.20
N GLY A 110 2.48 8.98 10.37
CA GLY A 110 2.47 9.69 11.66
C GLY A 110 3.83 10.30 11.99
N GLY A 111 4.93 9.59 11.75
CA GLY A 111 6.29 10.09 11.95
C GLY A 111 6.59 11.32 11.10
N VAL A 112 6.28 11.28 9.80
CA VAL A 112 6.48 12.43 8.92
C VAL A 112 5.60 13.61 9.30
N TYR A 113 4.34 13.36 9.69
CA TYR A 113 3.44 14.40 10.17
C TYR A 113 4.00 15.07 11.44
N TRP A 114 4.43 14.29 12.43
CA TRP A 114 5.00 14.79 13.67
C TRP A 114 6.26 15.63 13.44
N LEU A 115 7.15 15.19 12.54
CA LEU A 115 8.34 15.96 12.18
C LEU A 115 7.99 17.31 11.53
N GLN A 116 6.98 17.35 10.67
CA GLN A 116 6.51 18.60 10.08
C GLN A 116 5.86 19.51 11.11
N TYR A 117 5.07 18.95 12.02
CA TYR A 117 4.43 19.69 13.10
C TYR A 117 5.46 20.39 13.99
N ARG A 118 6.50 19.66 14.44
CA ARG A 118 7.64 20.21 15.19
C ARG A 118 8.28 21.41 14.48
N ARG A 119 8.53 21.29 13.16
CA ARG A 119 9.17 22.36 12.35
C ARG A 119 8.31 23.61 12.19
N ARG A 120 6.99 23.53 12.35
CA ARG A 120 6.09 24.71 12.27
C ARG A 120 6.01 25.50 13.57
N MET A 121 6.49 24.92 14.67
CA MET A 121 6.47 25.54 16.00
C MET A 121 7.79 26.18 16.40
N SER A 122 8.88 25.85 15.70
CA SER A 122 10.20 26.46 15.83
C SER A 122 10.32 27.68 14.93
#